data_AF-A0A520CL59-F1
#
_entry.id   AF-A0A520CL59-F1
#
_cell.length_a   1.000
_cell.length_b   1.000
_cell.length_c   1.000
_cell.angle_alpha   90.00
_cell.angle_beta   90.00
_cell.angle_gamma   90.00
#
_symmetry.space_group_name_H-M   'P 1'
#
loop_
_entity.id
_entity.type
_entity.pdbx_description
1 polymer ?
#
loop_
_entity_poly.entity_id
_entity_poly.type
_entity_poly.pdbx_seq_one_letter_code
_entity_poly.pdbx_strand_id
1 'polypeptide(L)'
;MKEQKWLLRKSSGSKSKYQIKGDYANDKVSDLNLHDELPLRERVKTAHSYLDTSLVKKWLKNYIDKDFDFVYAEFLKRIQPKYLDEYKNCIFWYTEPKANVSFDAEGNVCGIWNGKIMQLPISVQSSFYVDPTTNLLKRIPEHQFKKEKITYKDY
;
A
#
# COMPACT_ATOMS: atom_id res chain seq x y z
N MET A 1 -11.55 -17.50 18.73
CA MET A 1 -10.98 -17.47 17.36
C MET A 1 -9.61 -16.81 17.41
N LYS A 2 -8.57 -17.37 16.77
CA LYS A 2 -7.27 -16.68 16.62
C LYS A 2 -7.42 -15.60 15.55
N GLU A 3 -7.27 -14.33 15.93
CA GLU A 3 -7.27 -13.21 14.99
C GLU A 3 -5.99 -13.26 14.13
N GLN A 4 -6.14 -13.49 12.83
CA GLN A 4 -4.99 -13.58 11.92
C GLN A 4 -4.53 -12.17 11.52
N LYS A 5 -3.32 -11.79 11.93
CA LYS A 5 -2.68 -10.50 11.61
C LYS A 5 -1.85 -10.59 10.33
N TRP A 6 -2.51 -10.51 9.18
CA TRP A 6 -1.88 -10.72 7.87
C TRP A 6 -1.94 -9.52 6.92
N LEU A 7 -2.53 -8.40 7.35
CA LEU A 7 -2.87 -7.29 6.45
C LEU A 7 -1.65 -6.48 6.00
N LEU A 8 -0.59 -6.48 6.80
CA LEU A 8 0.71 -5.90 6.45
C LEU A 8 1.75 -7.02 6.51
N ARG A 9 2.33 -7.37 5.36
CA ARG A 9 3.42 -8.34 5.27
C ARG A 9 4.65 -7.62 4.77
N LYS A 10 5.82 -8.02 5.26
CA LYS A 10 7.06 -7.64 4.57
C LYS A 10 6.97 -8.18 3.15
N SER A 11 7.27 -7.34 2.17
CA SER A 11 7.52 -7.82 0.81
C SER A 11 8.79 -8.67 0.87
N SER A 12 8.65 -9.96 1.21
CA SER A 12 9.77 -10.90 1.19
C SER A 12 10.24 -10.97 -0.26
N GLY A 13 11.44 -10.44 -0.51
CA GLY A 13 12.05 -10.39 -1.83
C GLY A 13 12.10 -11.79 -2.43
N SER A 14 11.15 -12.07 -3.33
CA SER A 14 11.06 -13.33 -4.08
C SER A 14 12.26 -13.57 -5.01
N LYS A 15 13.26 -12.68 -5.01
CA LYS A 15 14.53 -12.83 -5.74
C LYS A 15 15.67 -13.45 -4.91
N SER A 16 15.54 -13.55 -3.58
CA SER A 16 16.55 -14.25 -2.73
C SER A 16 16.56 -15.77 -2.96
N LYS A 17 15.44 -16.33 -3.44
CA LYS A 17 15.25 -17.77 -3.64
C LYS A 17 15.98 -18.32 -4.88
N TYR A 18 16.44 -17.44 -5.77
CA TYR A 18 17.13 -17.79 -7.02
C TYR A 18 18.62 -17.50 -6.99
N GLN A 19 19.17 -17.03 -5.86
CA GLN A 19 20.63 -17.06 -5.69
C GLN A 19 21.03 -18.50 -5.39
N ILE A 20 21.60 -19.16 -6.41
CA ILE A 20 22.34 -20.40 -6.26
C ILE A 20 23.43 -20.09 -5.22
N LYS A 21 23.30 -20.63 -4.01
CA LYS A 21 24.42 -20.67 -3.08
C LYS A 21 25.40 -21.68 -3.68
N GLY A 22 26.57 -21.20 -4.12
CA GLY A 22 27.67 -22.10 -4.46
C GLY A 22 27.99 -22.96 -3.23
N ASP A 23 28.18 -24.26 -3.44
CA ASP A 23 28.58 -25.17 -2.38
C ASP A 23 29.97 -24.77 -1.87
N TYR A 24 30.01 -24.13 -0.70
CA TYR A 24 31.22 -23.74 0.02
C TYR A 24 32.04 -24.94 0.56
N ALA A 25 31.70 -26.17 0.15
CA ALA A 25 32.27 -27.39 0.70
C ALA A 25 33.53 -27.89 -0.04
N ASN A 26 33.95 -27.26 -1.14
CA ASN A 26 35.07 -27.75 -1.96
C ASN A 26 36.33 -26.89 -1.99
N ASP A 27 36.33 -25.69 -1.42
CA ASP A 27 37.58 -24.93 -1.27
C ASP A 27 38.32 -25.42 -0.03
N LYS A 28 39.14 -26.44 -0.24
CA LYS A 28 40.13 -26.91 0.71
C LYS A 28 41.03 -25.73 1.09
N VAL A 29 40.96 -25.40 2.38
CA VAL A 29 41.85 -24.48 3.09
C VAL A 29 43.29 -24.98 2.94
N SER A 30 44.07 -24.33 2.09
CA SER A 30 45.53 -24.37 2.17
C SER A 30 46.05 -22.98 1.91
N ASP A 31 46.62 -22.40 2.96
CA ASP A 31 47.43 -21.19 2.99
C ASP A 31 46.70 -19.90 2.60
N LEU A 32 46.65 -18.97 3.56
CA LEU A 32 47.25 -17.65 3.43
C LEU A 32 46.96 -16.85 4.70
N ASN A 33 48.01 -16.26 5.27
CA ASN A 33 47.96 -15.19 6.25
C ASN A 33 47.22 -13.98 5.65
N LEU A 34 45.88 -14.03 5.64
CA LEU A 34 45.02 -13.02 5.04
C LEU A 34 44.23 -12.29 6.13
N HIS A 35 44.89 -11.85 7.20
CA HIS A 35 44.24 -11.05 8.24
C HIS A 35 44.14 -9.56 7.86
N ASP A 36 44.99 -9.08 6.95
CA ASP A 36 45.04 -7.67 6.52
C ASP A 36 44.24 -7.37 5.23
N GLU A 37 43.82 -8.39 4.48
CA GLU A 37 42.94 -8.25 3.30
C GLU A 37 41.53 -8.83 3.52
N LEU A 38 41.09 -8.96 4.78
CA LEU A 38 39.69 -9.29 5.03
C LEU A 38 38.83 -8.11 4.56
N PRO A 39 37.82 -8.34 3.69
CA PRO A 39 36.90 -7.27 3.31
C PRO A 39 36.29 -6.71 4.59
N LEU A 40 36.49 -5.40 4.80
CA LEU A 40 35.88 -4.66 5.90
C LEU A 40 34.41 -5.06 5.98
N ARG A 41 33.98 -5.54 7.15
CA ARG A 41 32.62 -6.01 7.39
C ARG A 41 31.65 -4.88 7.01
N GLU A 42 31.12 -4.91 5.80
CA GLU A 42 30.16 -3.93 5.35
C GLU A 42 28.98 -3.99 6.33
N ARG A 43 28.64 -2.85 6.93
CA ARG A 43 27.44 -2.75 7.74
C ARG A 43 26.29 -3.18 6.83
N VAL A 44 25.58 -4.25 7.21
CA VAL A 44 24.35 -4.67 6.54
C VAL A 44 23.47 -3.43 6.49
N LYS A 45 23.34 -2.82 5.30
CA LYS A 45 22.45 -1.69 5.08
C LYS A 45 21.08 -2.18 5.52
N THR A 46 20.56 -1.61 6.59
CA THR A 46 19.19 -1.81 7.04
C THR A 46 18.30 -1.22 5.95
N ALA A 47 18.08 -1.99 4.89
CA ALA A 47 17.10 -1.69 3.88
C ALA A 47 15.79 -1.48 4.65
N HIS A 48 15.25 -0.26 4.58
CA HIS A 48 13.95 0.04 5.15
C HIS A 48 12.97 -0.97 4.55
N SER A 49 12.53 -1.93 5.37
CA SER A 49 11.62 -2.97 4.90
C SER A 49 10.24 -2.35 4.84
N TYR A 50 9.89 -1.74 3.72
CA TYR A 50 8.54 -1.29 3.45
C TYR A 50 7.60 -2.49 3.55
N LEU A 51 6.51 -2.34 4.29
CA LEU A 51 5.45 -3.35 4.29
C LEU A 51 4.65 -3.21 2.99
N ASP A 52 4.25 -4.35 2.44
CA ASP A 52 3.34 -4.37 1.31
C ASP A 52 1.93 -4.01 1.78
N THR A 53 1.47 -2.83 1.37
CA THR A 53 0.17 -2.27 1.71
C THR A 53 -0.90 -2.61 0.66
N SER A 54 -0.55 -3.28 -0.43
CA SER A 54 -1.50 -3.67 -1.49
C SER A 54 -2.60 -4.62 -1.00
N LEU A 55 -2.33 -5.39 0.06
CA LEU A 55 -3.31 -6.25 0.73
C LEU A 55 -4.43 -5.44 1.38
N VAL A 56 -4.14 -4.22 1.89
CA VAL A 56 -5.15 -3.32 2.44
C VAL A 56 -6.19 -2.98 1.38
N LYS A 57 -5.74 -2.65 0.16
CA LYS A 57 -6.64 -2.36 -0.97
C LYS A 57 -7.53 -3.55 -1.34
N LYS A 58 -6.99 -4.77 -1.37
CA LYS A 58 -7.78 -6.00 -1.63
C LYS A 58 -8.77 -6.27 -0.52
N TRP A 59 -8.35 -6.07 0.72
CA TRP A 59 -9.20 -6.26 1.89
C TRP A 59 -10.37 -5.27 1.91
N LEU A 60 -10.13 -3.97 1.65
CA LEU A 60 -11.18 -2.95 1.57
C LEU A 60 -12.28 -3.27 0.55
N LYS A 61 -11.95 -3.95 -0.56
CA LYS A 61 -12.97 -4.40 -1.54
C LYS A 61 -14.05 -5.30 -0.94
N ASN A 62 -13.74 -6.04 0.12
CA ASN A 62 -14.68 -6.93 0.79
C ASN A 62 -15.58 -6.22 1.83
N TYR A 63 -15.34 -4.93 2.06
CA TYR A 63 -16.04 -4.11 3.05
C TYR A 63 -16.77 -2.92 2.42
N ILE A 64 -17.03 -2.99 1.11
CA ILE A 64 -17.90 -2.04 0.44
C ILE A 64 -19.29 -2.10 1.09
N ASP A 65 -19.92 -0.94 1.24
CA ASP A 65 -21.23 -0.73 1.89
C ASP A 65 -21.26 -1.08 3.40
N LYS A 66 -20.10 -1.12 4.05
CA LYS A 66 -20.00 -1.21 5.52
C LYS A 66 -19.62 0.12 6.14
N ASP A 67 -20.01 0.30 7.39
CA ASP A 67 -19.63 1.45 8.21
C ASP A 67 -18.11 1.53 8.33
N PHE A 68 -17.56 2.68 7.94
CA PHE A 68 -16.13 2.91 7.95
C PHE A 68 -15.53 2.84 9.36
N ASP A 69 -16.27 3.20 10.41
CA ASP A 69 -15.77 3.13 11.78
C ASP A 69 -15.52 1.68 12.20
N PHE A 70 -16.42 0.78 11.81
CA PHE A 70 -16.25 -0.66 11.97
C PHE A 70 -15.06 -1.18 11.16
N VAL A 71 -14.93 -0.76 9.90
CA VAL A 71 -13.81 -1.14 9.03
C VAL A 71 -12.49 -0.67 9.63
N TYR A 72 -12.42 0.56 10.13
CA TYR A 72 -11.22 1.12 10.74
C TYR A 72 -10.82 0.36 12.03
N ALA A 73 -11.79 0.03 12.88
CA ALA A 73 -11.55 -0.79 14.07
C ALA A 73 -11.03 -2.20 13.70
N GLU A 74 -11.64 -2.83 12.69
CA GLU A 74 -11.20 -4.12 12.15
C GLU A 74 -9.80 -4.07 11.52
N PHE A 75 -9.46 -2.96 10.86
CA PHE A 75 -8.15 -2.69 10.27
C PHE A 75 -7.08 -2.65 11.35
N LEU A 76 -7.29 -1.85 12.41
CA LEU A 76 -6.34 -1.71 13.52
C LEU A 76 -6.08 -3.06 14.22
N LYS A 77 -7.11 -3.89 14.42
CA LYS A 77 -6.95 -5.23 15.02
C LYS A 77 -6.08 -6.17 14.18
N ARG A 78 -6.14 -6.04 12.85
CA ARG A 78 -5.40 -6.88 11.89
C ARG A 78 -3.95 -6.42 11.69
N ILE A 79 -3.60 -5.21 12.11
CA ILE A 79 -2.22 -4.71 12.10
C ILE A 79 -1.44 -5.31 13.28
N GLN A 80 -0.17 -5.64 13.04
CA GLN A 80 0.73 -6.06 14.13
C GLN A 80 1.08 -4.83 14.98
N PRO A 81 1.06 -4.91 16.32
CA PRO A 81 1.32 -3.76 17.20
C PRO A 81 2.62 -3.01 16.89
N LYS A 82 3.66 -3.74 16.45
CA LYS A 82 4.95 -3.18 16.01
C LYS A 82 4.83 -2.15 14.88
N TYR A 83 3.81 -2.26 14.04
CA TYR A 83 3.60 -1.43 12.85
C TYR A 83 2.39 -0.49 13.00
N LEU A 84 1.75 -0.46 14.17
CA LEU A 84 0.51 0.27 14.36
C LEU A 84 0.75 1.79 14.24
N ASP A 85 1.78 2.33 14.88
CA ASP A 85 2.05 3.77 14.84
C ASP A 85 2.41 4.28 13.45
N GLU A 86 3.17 3.49 12.69
CA GLU A 86 3.62 3.83 11.34
C GLU A 86 2.51 3.64 10.30
N TYR A 87 1.69 2.58 10.41
CA TYR A 87 0.73 2.20 9.37
C TYR A 87 -0.74 2.43 9.74
N LYS A 88 -1.08 2.99 10.91
CA LYS A 88 -2.48 3.33 11.28
C LYS A 88 -3.17 4.23 10.25
N ASN A 89 -2.40 5.07 9.56
CA ASN A 89 -2.91 6.02 8.57
C ASN A 89 -2.86 5.46 7.14
N CYS A 90 -2.30 4.28 6.93
CA CYS A 90 -2.13 3.68 5.60
C CYS A 90 -3.47 3.41 4.89
N ILE A 91 -4.54 3.16 5.65
CA ILE A 91 -5.90 2.98 5.10
C ILE A 91 -6.37 4.20 4.29
N PHE A 92 -5.93 5.41 4.66
CA PHE A 92 -6.27 6.66 4.00
C PHE A 92 -5.51 6.86 2.68
N TRP A 93 -4.50 6.05 2.38
CA TRP A 93 -3.86 6.06 1.05
C TRP A 93 -4.77 5.47 -0.04
N TYR A 94 -5.72 4.62 0.38
CA TYR A 94 -6.66 3.94 -0.51
C TYR A 94 -8.08 4.50 -0.41
N THR A 95 -8.37 5.25 0.65
CA THR A 95 -9.70 5.71 1.02
C THR A 95 -9.69 7.20 1.34
N GLU A 96 -10.57 7.96 0.67
CA GLU A 96 -10.75 9.37 0.98
C GLU A 96 -11.61 9.54 2.25
N PRO A 97 -11.15 10.36 3.22
CA PRO A 97 -11.87 10.58 4.46
C PRO A 97 -13.14 11.41 4.22
N LYS A 98 -14.17 11.20 5.05
CA LYS A 98 -15.46 11.90 4.95
C LYS A 98 -15.35 13.42 4.87
N ALA A 99 -14.37 14.02 5.53
CA ALA A 99 -14.17 15.47 5.56
C ALA A 99 -13.76 16.05 4.20
N ASN A 100 -13.16 15.21 3.35
CA ASN A 100 -12.65 15.63 2.06
C ASN A 100 -13.64 15.30 0.94
N VAL A 101 -14.73 14.57 1.19
CA VAL A 101 -15.65 14.13 0.15
C VAL A 101 -16.82 15.09 0.00
N SER A 102 -17.09 15.50 -1.24
CA SER A 102 -18.20 16.33 -1.67
C SER A 102 -18.81 15.73 -2.94
N PHE A 103 -20.07 16.05 -3.23
CA PHE A 103 -20.73 15.60 -4.45
C PHE A 103 -21.03 16.82 -5.33
N ASP A 104 -20.77 16.69 -6.62
CA ASP A 104 -21.16 17.69 -7.62
C ASP A 104 -22.65 17.60 -7.95
N ALA A 105 -23.22 18.63 -8.59
CA ALA A 105 -24.62 18.67 -9.02
C ALA A 105 -24.99 17.53 -9.99
N GLU A 106 -24.00 16.98 -10.68
CA GLU A 106 -24.11 15.85 -11.62
C GLU A 106 -23.95 14.48 -10.94
N GLY A 107 -23.79 14.43 -9.62
CA GLY A 107 -23.56 13.20 -8.87
C GLY A 107 -22.13 12.67 -8.96
N ASN A 108 -21.18 13.48 -9.43
CA ASN A 108 -19.76 13.14 -9.45
C ASN A 108 -19.14 13.25 -8.05
N VAL A 109 -18.19 12.37 -7.75
CA VAL A 109 -17.54 12.32 -6.43
C VAL A 109 -16.32 13.23 -6.46
N CYS A 110 -16.36 14.30 -5.68
CA CYS A 110 -15.32 15.32 -5.63
C CYS A 110 -14.62 15.34 -4.27
N GLY A 111 -13.31 15.55 -4.30
CA GLY A 111 -12.43 15.72 -3.16
C GLY A 111 -12.12 17.19 -2.91
N ILE A 112 -11.97 17.61 -1.65
CA ILE A 112 -11.40 18.91 -1.29
C ILE A 112 -9.91 18.70 -1.01
N TRP A 113 -9.05 19.30 -1.85
CA TRP A 113 -7.61 19.30 -1.64
C TRP A 113 -7.10 20.74 -1.61
N ASN A 114 -6.50 21.17 -0.50
CA ASN A 114 -6.00 22.54 -0.30
C ASN A 114 -7.05 23.63 -0.61
N GLY A 115 -8.30 23.40 -0.22
CA GLY A 115 -9.41 24.34 -0.44
C GLY A 115 -9.93 24.40 -1.88
N LYS A 116 -9.39 23.57 -2.80
CA LYS A 116 -9.90 23.42 -4.16
C LYS A 116 -10.70 22.13 -4.30
N ILE A 117 -11.84 22.22 -4.98
CA ILE A 117 -12.65 21.07 -5.35
C ILE A 117 -11.98 20.39 -6.55
N MET A 118 -11.66 19.11 -6.41
CA MET A 118 -11.06 18.27 -7.46
C MET A 118 -11.88 16.99 -7.63
N GLN A 119 -11.95 16.43 -8.84
CA GLN A 119 -12.62 15.16 -9.05
C GLN A 119 -11.78 13.99 -8.49
N LEU A 120 -12.41 13.05 -7.80
CA LEU A 120 -11.75 11.87 -7.22
C LEU A 120 -11.71 10.72 -8.22
N PRO A 121 -10.58 9.98 -8.35
CA PRO A 121 -9.50 9.89 -7.38
C PRO A 121 -8.35 10.88 -7.60
N ILE A 122 -7.85 11.49 -6.52
CA ILE A 122 -6.65 12.35 -6.53
C ILE A 122 -5.37 11.50 -6.73
N SER A 123 -5.37 10.27 -6.20
CA SER A 123 -4.25 9.34 -6.27
C SER A 123 -4.57 8.14 -7.15
N VAL A 124 -3.56 7.63 -7.88
CA VAL A 124 -3.66 6.35 -8.61
C VAL A 124 -4.05 5.19 -7.69
N GLN A 125 -3.77 5.31 -6.40
CA GLN A 125 -4.02 4.27 -5.41
C GLN A 125 -5.40 4.40 -4.74
N SER A 126 -5.92 5.62 -4.57
CA SER A 126 -7.24 5.89 -3.99
C SER A 126 -8.32 5.31 -4.90
N SER A 127 -9.11 4.37 -4.38
CA SER A 127 -10.19 3.74 -5.13
C SER A 127 -11.51 3.71 -4.36
N PHE A 128 -11.48 4.19 -3.12
CA PHE A 128 -12.62 4.21 -2.21
C PHE A 128 -12.77 5.61 -1.62
N TYR A 129 -13.99 5.90 -1.20
CA TYR A 129 -14.32 7.11 -0.44
C TYR A 129 -15.29 6.74 0.67
N VAL A 130 -15.27 7.51 1.76
CA VAL A 130 -16.27 7.41 2.82
C VAL A 130 -17.39 8.40 2.49
N ASP A 131 -18.62 7.89 2.36
CA ASP A 131 -19.78 8.75 2.14
C ASP A 131 -20.00 9.64 3.38
N PRO A 132 -19.99 10.98 3.24
CA PRO A 132 -20.12 11.89 4.37
C PRO A 132 -21.48 11.79 5.08
N THR A 133 -22.52 11.32 4.40
CA THR A 133 -23.88 11.24 4.96
C THR A 133 -24.13 9.92 5.70
N THR A 134 -23.66 8.82 5.14
CA THR A 134 -23.96 7.46 5.64
C THR A 134 -22.79 6.82 6.39
N ASN A 135 -21.60 7.41 6.34
CA ASN A 135 -20.34 6.84 6.82
C ASN A 135 -19.97 5.48 6.18
N LEU A 136 -20.62 5.14 5.06
CA LEU A 136 -20.38 3.88 4.36
C LEU A 136 -19.17 3.98 3.45
N LEU A 137 -18.38 2.92 3.40
CA LEU A 137 -17.28 2.77 2.46
C LEU A 137 -17.82 2.47 1.06
N LYS A 138 -17.63 3.39 0.12
CA LYS A 138 -18.05 3.25 -1.27
C LYS A 138 -16.86 3.23 -2.22
N ARG A 139 -17.05 2.63 -3.40
CA ARG A 139 -16.04 2.61 -4.47
C ARG A 139 -16.22 3.83 -5.36
N ILE A 140 -15.11 4.46 -5.74
CA ILE A 140 -15.11 5.54 -6.74
C ILE A 140 -15.45 4.92 -8.11
N PRO A 141 -16.49 5.40 -8.81
CA PRO A 141 -16.86 4.86 -10.10
C PRO A 141 -15.81 5.19 -11.16
N GLU A 142 -15.34 4.18 -11.88
CA GLU A 142 -14.30 4.32 -12.91
C GLU A 142 -14.76 5.15 -14.12
N HIS A 143 -16.08 5.24 -14.34
CA HIS A 143 -16.69 5.93 -15.48
C HIS A 143 -16.69 7.45 -15.41
N GLN A 144 -16.31 8.05 -14.28
CA GLN A 144 -16.17 9.51 -14.17
C GLN A 144 -15.04 10.06 -15.08
N PHE A 145 -14.11 9.20 -15.49
CA PHE A 145 -12.96 9.56 -16.32
C PHE A 145 -13.12 9.01 -17.74
N LYS A 146 -14.06 9.55 -18.52
CA LYS A 146 -13.98 9.41 -19.98
C LYS A 146 -12.69 10.12 -20.42
N LYS A 147 -11.59 9.38 -20.48
CA LYS A 147 -10.38 9.83 -21.18
C LYS A 147 -10.77 9.94 -22.64
N GLU A 148 -11.01 11.16 -23.12
CA GLU A 148 -11.01 11.43 -24.54
C GLU A 148 -9.65 10.97 -25.06
N LYS A 149 -9.64 9.84 -25.79
CA LYS A 149 -8.45 9.40 -26.48
C LYS A 149 -8.17 10.45 -27.54
N ILE A 150 -7.18 11.30 -27.31
CA ILE A 150 -6.63 12.18 -28.34
C ILE A 150 -6.00 11.25 -29.39
N THR A 151 -6.78 10.87 -30.40
CA THR A 151 -6.25 10.23 -31.60
C THR A 151 -5.61 11.33 -32.43
N TYR A 152 -4.29 11.40 -32.43
CA TYR A 152 -3.55 12.15 -33.44
C TYR A 152 -3.80 11.45 -34.79
N LYS A 153 -4.77 11.97 -35.55
CA LYS A 153 -4.88 11.67 -36.97
C LYS A 153 -4.16 12.77 -37.74
N ASP A 154 -3.16 12.31 -38.49
CA ASP A 154 -2.66 12.85 -39.74
C ASP A 154 -1.90 14.18 -39.68
N TYR A 155 -0.56 14.07 -39.61
CA TYR A 155 0.38 14.99 -40.26
C TYR A 155 1.01 14.27 -41.45
#